data_AF-A0A3S1GU77-F1
#
_entry.id   AF-A0A3S1GU77-F1
#
_cell.length_a   1.000
_cell.length_b   1.000
_cell.length_c   1.000
_cell.angle_alpha   90.00
_cell.angle_beta   90.00
_cell.angle_gamma   90.00
#
_symmetry.space_group_name_H-M   'P 1'
#
loop_
_entity.id
_entity.type
_entity.pdbx_description
1 polymer ?
#
loop_
_entity_poly.entity_id
_entity_poly.type
_entity_poly.pdbx_seq_one_letter_code
_entity_poly.pdbx_strand_id
1 'polypeptide(L)'
;MKFGPVPIDEAEGAVLAHATTAGDKRFRKAHRLSSEDIAALKAAGIGEVVAAVLAEDDLGEDAAAARIAAAMSHRNIEVKPAATGRVNLHAGASGVFTV
;
A
#
# COMPACT_ATOMS: atom_id res chain seq x y z
N MET A 1 9.87 -5.95 1.10
CA MET A 1 9.18 -5.91 -0.22
C MET A 1 10.16 -5.87 -1.40
N LYS A 2 9.81 -6.48 -2.53
CA LYS A 2 10.46 -6.27 -3.83
C LYS A 2 9.53 -5.47 -4.74
N PHE A 3 10.00 -4.34 -5.27
CA PHE A 3 9.22 -3.48 -6.17
C PHE A 3 9.88 -3.46 -7.55
N GLY A 4 9.08 -3.59 -8.60
CA GLY A 4 9.56 -3.53 -9.97
C GLY A 4 8.67 -4.27 -10.95
N PRO A 5 9.18 -4.54 -12.17
CA PRO A 5 8.52 -5.44 -13.10
C PRO A 5 8.46 -6.87 -12.54
N VAL A 6 7.30 -7.50 -12.68
CA VAL A 6 7.01 -8.86 -12.22
C VAL A 6 6.34 -9.62 -13.36
N PRO A 7 6.87 -10.78 -13.79
CA PRO A 7 6.21 -11.65 -14.74
C PRO A 7 4.81 -12.01 -14.26
N ILE A 8 3.83 -12.02 -15.15
CA ILE A 8 2.42 -12.25 -14.76
C ILE A 8 2.21 -13.62 -14.10
N ASP A 9 3.04 -14.60 -14.42
CA ASP A 9 3.05 -15.93 -13.81
C ASP A 9 3.45 -15.93 -12.33
N GLU A 10 4.18 -14.90 -11.87
CA GLU A 10 4.68 -14.75 -10.51
C GLU A 10 4.00 -13.61 -9.75
N ALA A 11 3.04 -12.92 -10.39
CA ALA A 11 2.46 -11.69 -9.87
C ALA A 11 1.26 -11.92 -8.92
N GLU A 12 0.85 -13.16 -8.65
CA GLU A 12 -0.25 -13.43 -7.72
C GLU A 12 0.10 -12.94 -6.30
N GLY A 13 -0.83 -12.22 -5.67
CA GLY A 13 -0.62 -11.59 -4.37
C GLY A 13 0.22 -10.30 -4.42
N ALA A 14 0.82 -9.96 -5.56
CA ALA A 14 1.52 -8.70 -5.73
C ALA A 14 0.52 -7.53 -5.79
N VAL A 15 0.99 -6.35 -5.38
CA VAL A 15 0.19 -5.11 -5.34
C VAL A 15 0.59 -4.21 -6.49
N LEU A 16 -0.34 -3.90 -7.39
CA LEU A 16 -0.07 -3.09 -8.57
C LEU A 16 0.44 -1.69 -8.23
N ALA A 17 1.56 -1.30 -8.82
CA ALA A 17 2.15 0.03 -8.65
C ALA A 17 1.34 1.13 -9.36
N HIS A 18 0.70 0.78 -10.48
CA HIS A 18 -0.07 1.66 -11.34
C HIS A 18 -1.40 1.01 -11.71
N ALA A 19 -2.33 1.81 -12.25
CA ALA A 19 -3.54 1.23 -12.82
C ALA A 19 -3.18 0.49 -14.12
N THR A 20 -3.71 -0.71 -14.29
CA THR A 20 -3.47 -1.58 -15.45
C THR A 20 -4.80 -1.89 -16.11
N THR A 21 -4.88 -1.83 -17.44
CA THR A 21 -6.09 -2.17 -18.19
C THR A 21 -5.86 -3.49 -18.92
N ALA A 22 -6.83 -4.42 -18.85
CA ALA A 22 -6.81 -5.72 -19.51
C ALA A 22 -8.12 -5.91 -20.27
N GLY A 23 -8.10 -5.68 -21.58
CA GLY A 23 -9.33 -5.58 -22.37
C GLY A 23 -10.27 -4.51 -21.78
N ASP A 24 -11.49 -4.91 -21.44
CA ASP A 24 -12.51 -4.01 -20.86
C ASP A 24 -12.37 -3.83 -19.33
N LYS A 25 -11.50 -4.60 -18.66
CA LYS A 25 -11.32 -4.54 -17.21
C LYS A 25 -10.20 -3.56 -16.84
N ARG A 26 -10.48 -2.65 -15.90
CA ARG A 26 -9.48 -1.73 -15.34
C ARG A 26 -9.15 -2.10 -13.90
N PHE A 27 -7.89 -2.40 -13.65
CA PHE A 27 -7.33 -2.59 -12.31
C PHE A 27 -6.80 -1.26 -11.79
N ARG A 28 -7.19 -0.88 -10.58
CA ARG A 28 -6.70 0.33 -9.93
C ARG A 28 -5.29 0.12 -9.37
N LYS A 29 -4.55 1.22 -9.20
CA LYS A 29 -3.33 1.22 -8.38
C LYS A 29 -3.64 0.67 -6.98
N ALA A 30 -2.67 0.00 -6.37
CA ALA A 30 -2.78 -0.65 -5.06
C ALA A 30 -3.77 -1.82 -5.02
N HIS A 31 -4.23 -2.31 -6.18
CA HIS A 31 -4.98 -3.55 -6.26
C HIS A 31 -4.06 -4.75 -6.03
N ARG A 32 -4.45 -5.66 -5.14
CA ARG A 32 -3.75 -6.91 -4.88
C ARG A 32 -4.27 -7.98 -5.84
N LEU A 33 -3.38 -8.54 -6.65
CA LEU A 33 -3.76 -9.48 -7.70
C LEU A 33 -4.19 -10.82 -7.12
N SER A 34 -5.40 -11.26 -7.46
CA SER A 34 -5.86 -12.64 -7.23
C SER A 34 -5.50 -13.54 -8.42
N SER A 35 -5.63 -14.86 -8.25
CA SER A 35 -5.50 -15.84 -9.35
C SER A 35 -6.43 -15.54 -10.54
N GLU A 36 -7.65 -15.06 -10.28
CA GLU A 36 -8.61 -14.63 -11.31
C GLU A 36 -8.12 -13.40 -12.08
N ASP A 37 -7.49 -12.45 -11.38
CA ASP A 37 -6.89 -11.28 -12.02
C ASP A 37 -5.71 -11.66 -12.89
N ILE A 38 -4.87 -12.60 -12.44
CA ILE A 38 -3.78 -13.17 -13.23
C ILE A 38 -4.31 -13.80 -14.52
N ALA A 39 -5.37 -14.61 -14.44
CA ALA A 39 -5.99 -15.22 -15.61
C ALA A 39 -6.54 -14.16 -16.60
N ALA A 40 -7.20 -13.11 -16.09
CA ALA A 40 -7.72 -12.03 -16.92
C ALA A 40 -6.61 -11.21 -17.59
N LEU A 41 -5.52 -10.90 -16.87
CA LEU A 41 -4.35 -10.19 -17.40
C LEU A 41 -3.65 -11.03 -18.49
N LYS A 42 -3.49 -12.33 -18.27
CA LYS A 42 -2.95 -13.26 -19.26
C LYS A 42 -3.82 -13.35 -20.52
N ALA A 43 -5.14 -13.47 -20.36
CA ALA A 43 -6.06 -13.51 -21.49
C ALA A 43 -6.03 -12.22 -22.33
N ALA A 44 -5.68 -11.09 -21.70
CA ALA A 44 -5.46 -9.81 -22.39
C ALA A 44 -4.05 -9.65 -22.99
N GLY A 45 -3.21 -10.69 -22.93
CA GLY A 45 -1.85 -10.68 -23.48
C GLY A 45 -0.81 -9.94 -22.63
N ILE A 46 -1.11 -9.63 -21.37
CA ILE A 46 -0.17 -8.96 -20.46
C ILE A 46 0.78 -10.00 -19.87
N GLY A 47 2.06 -9.91 -20.26
CA GLY A 47 3.12 -10.80 -19.76
C GLY A 47 3.83 -10.29 -18.50
N GLU A 48 3.73 -9.01 -18.18
CA GLU A 48 4.45 -8.37 -17.07
C GLU A 48 3.65 -7.18 -16.51
N VAL A 49 3.78 -6.95 -15.21
CA VAL A 49 3.22 -5.79 -14.52
C VAL A 49 4.25 -5.15 -13.58
N VAL A 50 4.17 -3.83 -13.38
CA VAL A 50 4.94 -3.17 -12.31
C VAL A 50 4.17 -3.31 -11.00
N ALA A 51 4.72 -4.05 -10.05
CA ALA A 51 4.06 -4.37 -8.79
C ALA A 51 5.03 -4.46 -7.61
N ALA A 52 4.46 -4.41 -6.41
CA ALA A 52 5.13 -4.71 -5.16
C ALA A 52 4.82 -6.16 -4.75
N VAL A 53 5.84 -7.00 -4.66
CA VAL A 53 5.76 -8.33 -4.05
C VAL A 53 6.09 -8.20 -2.57
N LEU A 54 5.11 -8.50 -1.73
CA LEU A 54 5.25 -8.44 -0.28
C LEU A 54 5.91 -9.71 0.24
N ALA A 55 6.91 -9.57 1.10
CA ALA A 55 7.44 -10.63 1.94
C ALA A 55 6.47 -10.93 3.10
N GLU A 56 6.66 -12.07 3.75
CA GLU A 56 5.80 -12.50 4.87
C GLU A 56 5.82 -11.53 6.05
N ASP A 57 6.94 -10.82 6.23
CA ASP A 57 7.16 -9.84 7.29
C ASP A 57 6.87 -8.39 6.87
N ASP A 58 6.44 -8.15 5.63
CA ASP A 58 6.09 -6.81 5.19
C ASP A 58 4.78 -6.33 5.84
N LEU A 59 4.80 -5.08 6.27
CA LEU A 59 3.67 -4.41 6.91
C LEU A 59 3.07 -3.37 5.97
N GLY A 60 1.73 -3.35 5.87
CA GLY A 60 1.02 -2.32 5.11
C GLY A 60 1.27 -0.91 5.66
N GLU A 61 1.23 0.10 4.79
CA GLU A 61 1.63 1.48 5.13
C GLU A 61 0.86 2.07 6.33
N ASP A 62 -0.45 1.83 6.41
CA ASP A 62 -1.28 2.34 7.51
C ASP A 62 -0.96 1.64 8.84
N ALA A 63 -0.74 0.32 8.80
CA ALA A 63 -0.33 -0.41 9.98
C ALA A 63 1.08 -0.01 10.44
N ALA A 64 1.98 0.26 9.50
CA ALA A 64 3.31 0.78 9.80
C ALA A 64 3.23 2.18 10.43
N ALA A 65 2.46 3.10 9.86
CA ALA A 65 2.27 4.44 10.40
C ALA A 65 1.63 4.42 11.80
N ALA A 66 0.60 3.59 12.01
CA ALA A 66 -0.02 3.39 13.32
C ALA A 66 0.98 2.86 14.35
N ARG A 67 1.82 1.89 13.98
CA ARG A 67 2.85 1.32 14.86
C ARG A 67 3.90 2.34 15.27
N ILE A 68 4.33 3.21 14.34
CA ILE A 68 5.27 4.30 14.64
C ILE A 68 4.63 5.28 15.64
N ALA A 69 3.41 5.75 15.37
CA ALA A 69 2.72 6.68 16.24
C ALA A 69 2.47 6.11 17.65
N ALA A 70 2.10 4.83 17.75
CA ALA A 70 1.89 4.15 19.02
C ALA A 70 3.17 4.00 19.86
N ALA A 71 4.34 4.00 19.24
CA ALA A 71 5.62 3.96 19.95
C ALA A 71 6.04 5.34 20.50
N MET A 72 5.38 6.43 20.10
CA MET A 72 5.70 7.77 20.56
C MET A 72 5.03 8.08 21.90
N SER A 73 5.75 8.77 22.79
CA SER A 73 5.15 9.36 23.99
C SER A 73 4.61 10.74 23.67
N HIS A 74 3.33 10.97 23.96
CA HIS A 74 2.65 12.21 23.61
C HIS A 74 2.07 12.92 24.85
N ARG A 75 2.21 14.24 24.91
CA ARG A 75 1.55 15.10 25.89
C ARG A 75 0.75 16.17 25.16
N ASN A 76 -0.52 16.36 25.54
CA ASN A 76 -1.42 17.32 24.89
C ASN A 76 -1.53 17.11 23.37
N ILE A 77 -1.46 15.87 22.89
CA ILE A 77 -1.66 15.52 21.47
C ILE A 77 -2.76 14.47 21.37
N GLU A 78 -3.66 14.67 20.42
CA GLU A 78 -4.60 13.66 19.95
C GLU A 78 -4.02 12.97 18.71
N VAL A 79 -3.86 11.65 18.77
CA VAL A 79 -3.39 10.83 17.65
C VAL A 79 -4.60 10.41 16.81
N LYS A 80 -4.64 10.79 15.53
CA LYS A 80 -5.71 10.36 14.62
C LYS A 80 -5.40 8.98 14.01
N PRO A 81 -6.42 8.24 13.53
CA PRO A 81 -6.21 6.96 12.85
C PRO A 81 -5.23 7.09 11.67
N ALA A 82 -4.46 6.04 11.44
CA ALA A 82 -3.60 5.97 10.27
C ALA A 82 -4.42 5.89 8.99
N ALA A 83 -4.00 6.65 7.98
CA ALA A 83 -4.58 6.61 6.64
C ALA A 83 -3.56 7.08 5.60
N THR A 84 -3.52 6.40 4.45
CA THR A 84 -2.62 6.72 3.33
C THR A 84 -1.14 6.80 3.73
N GLY A 85 -0.72 5.89 4.60
CA GLY A 85 0.65 5.78 5.11
C GLY A 85 1.05 6.87 6.10
N ARG A 86 0.08 7.56 6.71
CA ARG A 86 0.33 8.69 7.62
C ARG A 86 -0.56 8.62 8.86
N VAL A 87 -0.08 9.22 9.94
CA VAL A 87 -0.85 9.50 11.15
C VAL A 87 -0.78 11.00 11.43
N ASN A 88 -1.93 11.64 11.63
CA ASN A 88 -1.97 13.05 12.01
C ASN A 88 -1.94 13.19 13.53
N LEU A 89 -1.04 14.04 14.03
CA LEU A 89 -0.90 14.38 15.44
C LEU A 89 -1.45 15.79 15.66
N HIS A 90 -2.56 15.91 16.39
CA HIS A 90 -3.23 17.18 16.60
C HIS A 90 -2.91 17.72 17.99
N ALA A 91 -2.45 18.96 18.08
CA ALA A 91 -2.26 19.61 19.38
C ALA A 91 -3.61 19.85 20.06
N GLY A 92 -3.72 19.46 21.33
CA GLY A 92 -4.89 19.72 22.17
C GLY A 92 -4.93 21.14 22.76
N ALA A 93 -3.89 21.94 22.53
CA ALA A 93 -3.80 23.32 22.98
C ALA A 93 -3.03 24.18 21.95
N SER A 94 -3.32 25.48 21.92
CA SER A 94 -2.59 26.45 21.09
C SER A 94 -1.17 26.67 21.62
N GLY A 95 -0.21 26.85 20.71
CA GLY A 95 1.18 27.13 21.07
C GLY A 95 2.14 26.92 19.90
N VAL A 96 3.44 27.03 20.19
CA VAL A 96 4.51 26.75 19.23
C VAL A 96 5.00 25.32 19.41
N PHE A 97 5.07 24.56 18.32
CA PHE A 97 5.68 23.24 18.33
C PHE A 97 7.20 23.35 18.53
N THR A 98 7.75 22.53 19.44
CA THR A 98 9.19 22.47 19.76
C THR A 98 9.62 21.01 19.89
N VAL A 99 10.85 20.67 19.47
CA VAL A 99 11.43 19.31 19.46
C VAL A 99 12.54 19.15 20.50
#